data_AF-A0A8T5PS48-F1
#
_entry.id   AF-A0A8T5PS48-F1
#
_cell.length_a   1.000
_cell.length_b   1.000
_cell.length_c   1.000
_cell.angle_alpha   90.00
_cell.angle_beta   90.00
_cell.angle_gamma   90.00
#
_symmetry.space_group_name_H-M   'P 1'
#
loop_
_entity.id
_entity.type
_entity.pdbx_description
1 polymer ?
#
loop_
_entity_poly.entity_id
_entity_poly.type
_entity_poly.pdbx_seq_one_letter_code
_entity_poly.pdbx_strand_id
1 'polypeptide(L)'
;MKFNKKAALNLSVQAIVILVIAFVVLGLALTLTRYIFGVAQEKAGRAIDIIELESKPTSDNPITIPKKVIIAKGDSKEMDIGVYNIKDTPYTSATLGIIRCIRTIGEDREVVEEDLPSMVTVEQTIESSDSAAYRAYLTENDKLTAGNYICIIAVYDSIAGSAEPYYTEQFSLVVTA
;
A
#
# COMPACT_ATOMS: atom_id res chain seq x y z
N MET A 1 19.60 71.47 13.32
CA MET A 1 18.94 70.17 13.59
C MET A 1 20.03 69.11 13.74
N LYS A 2 20.45 68.76 14.98
CA LYS A 2 21.51 67.78 15.23
C LYS A 2 20.91 66.38 15.07
N PHE A 3 21.18 65.71 13.94
CA PHE A 3 20.85 64.30 13.77
C PHE A 3 21.65 63.48 14.78
N ASN A 4 20.94 62.87 15.73
CA ASN A 4 21.52 61.99 16.74
C ASN A 4 22.08 60.74 16.06
N LYS A 5 23.39 60.73 15.80
CA LYS A 5 24.13 59.61 15.17
C LYS A 5 23.95 58.27 15.89
N LYS A 6 23.52 58.27 17.16
CA LYS A 6 23.22 57.07 17.96
C LYS A 6 21.96 56.32 17.50
N ALA A 7 20.98 57.00 16.90
CA ALA A 7 19.74 56.37 16.42
C ALA A 7 19.94 55.58 15.12
N ALA A 8 20.82 56.05 14.24
CA ALA A 8 21.13 55.37 12.97
C ALA A 8 21.94 54.08 13.17
N LEU A 9 22.79 54.02 14.21
CA LEU A 9 23.60 52.83 14.54
C LEU A 9 22.78 51.66 15.08
N ASN A 10 21.69 51.92 15.83
CA ASN A 10 20.81 50.85 16.30
C ASN A 10 19.99 50.21 15.17
N LEU A 11 19.59 51.00 14.17
CA LEU A 11 18.85 50.50 13.00
C LEU A 11 19.68 49.53 12.15
N SER A 12 20.99 49.79 11.98
CA SER A 12 21.86 48.90 11.18
C SER A 12 22.13 47.55 11.88
N VAL A 13 22.28 47.55 13.20
CA VAL A 13 22.53 46.31 13.95
C VAL A 13 21.28 45.43 13.96
N GLN A 14 20.10 46.02 14.18
CA GLN A 14 18.85 45.26 14.21
C GLN A 14 18.53 44.61 12.85
N ALA A 15 18.84 45.29 11.74
CA ALA A 15 18.66 44.73 10.39
C ALA A 15 19.54 43.49 10.14
N ILE A 16 20.81 43.52 10.58
CA ILE A 16 21.73 42.38 10.44
C ILE A 16 21.23 41.19 11.28
N VAL A 17 20.76 41.44 12.50
CA VAL A 17 20.24 40.38 13.39
C VAL A 17 19.03 39.69 12.76
N ILE A 18 18.10 40.44 12.17
CA ILE A 18 16.93 39.87 11.50
C ILE A 18 17.35 38.99 10.32
N LEU A 19 18.34 39.42 9.53
CA LEU A 19 18.89 38.64 8.42
C LEU A 19 19.49 37.31 8.89
N VAL A 20 20.29 37.33 9.95
CA VAL A 20 20.92 36.11 10.49
C VAL A 20 19.86 35.14 11.03
N ILE A 21 18.86 35.64 11.75
CA ILE A 21 17.76 34.80 12.25
C ILE A 21 16.99 34.17 11.08
N ALA A 22 16.72 34.93 10.02
CA ALA A 22 16.03 34.41 8.84
C ALA A 22 16.79 33.25 8.18
N PHE A 23 18.12 33.35 8.03
CA PHE A 23 18.94 32.26 7.48
C PHE A 23 18.95 31.01 8.37
N VAL A 24 19.00 31.19 9.69
CA VAL A 24 18.95 30.06 10.64
C VAL A 24 17.60 29.36 10.57
N VAL A 25 16.49 30.12 10.52
CA VAL A 25 15.13 29.56 10.40
C VAL A 25 14.94 28.83 9.07
N LEU A 26 15.44 29.39 7.96
CA LEU A 26 15.45 28.72 6.65
C LEU A 26 16.23 27.41 6.67
N GLY A 27 17.41 27.39 7.29
CA GLY A 27 18.22 26.17 7.41
C GLY A 27 17.54 25.08 8.23
N LEU A 28 16.87 25.46 9.33
CA LEU A 28 16.09 24.53 10.15
C LEU A 28 14.86 23.99 9.40
N ALA A 29 14.14 24.85 8.67
CA ALA A 29 12.97 24.45 7.90
C ALA A 29 13.31 23.43 6.79
N LEU A 30 14.42 23.64 6.07
CA LEU A 30 14.90 22.70 5.04
C LEU A 30 15.33 21.35 5.62
N THR A 31 15.92 21.34 6.80
CA THR A 31 16.34 20.10 7.47
C THR A 31 15.13 19.32 7.97
N LEU A 32 14.16 20.03 8.56
CA LEU A 32 12.95 19.42 9.12
C LEU A 32 12.04 18.85 8.03
N THR A 33 11.89 19.57 6.91
CA THR A 33 11.17 19.06 5.73
C THR A 33 11.81 17.79 5.19
N ARG A 34 13.14 17.76 5.00
CA ARG A 34 13.84 16.54 4.56
C ARG A 34 13.67 15.36 5.51
N TYR A 35 13.68 15.60 6.81
CA TYR A 35 13.47 14.56 7.81
C TYR A 35 12.03 14.00 7.76
N ILE A 36 11.02 14.87 7.68
CA ILE A 36 9.63 14.45 7.55
C ILE A 36 9.40 13.69 6.24
N PHE A 37 9.95 14.17 5.11
CA PHE A 37 9.83 13.46 3.84
C PHE A 37 10.56 12.11 3.84
N GLY A 38 11.72 12.00 4.49
CA GLY A 38 12.42 10.72 4.65
C GLY A 38 11.60 9.71 5.46
N VAL A 39 11.06 10.13 6.61
CA VAL A 39 10.20 9.28 7.44
C VAL A 39 8.87 8.95 6.76
N ALA A 40 8.30 9.88 5.98
CA ALA A 40 7.09 9.65 5.22
C ALA A 40 7.32 8.68 4.05
N GLN A 41 8.46 8.78 3.36
CA GLN A 41 8.83 7.86 2.29
C GLN A 41 9.09 6.44 2.83
N GLU A 42 9.71 6.32 4.00
CA GLU A 42 9.89 5.05 4.73
C GLU A 42 8.55 4.43 5.19
N LYS A 43 7.50 5.23 5.34
CA LYS A 43 6.16 4.74 5.74
C LYS A 43 5.20 4.54 4.58
N ALA A 44 5.32 5.33 3.51
CA ALA A 44 4.44 5.25 2.33
C ALA A 44 4.93 4.23 1.30
N GLY A 45 6.23 3.91 1.29
CA GLY A 45 6.86 3.02 0.30
C GLY A 45 7.24 1.65 0.83
N ARG A 46 6.61 1.13 1.89
CA ARG A 46 6.89 -0.24 2.34
C ARG A 46 6.25 -1.24 1.37
N ALA A 47 6.93 -1.46 0.25
CA ALA A 47 7.13 -2.83 -0.22
C ALA A 47 7.63 -3.58 1.01
N ILE A 48 6.79 -4.46 1.53
CA ILE A 48 7.10 -5.24 2.72
C ILE A 48 8.35 -6.04 2.39
N ASP A 49 9.31 -6.10 3.30
CA ASP A 49 10.45 -6.97 3.04
C ASP A 49 9.92 -8.41 3.01
N ILE A 50 10.33 -9.25 2.06
CA ILE A 50 9.82 -10.63 1.92
C ILE A 50 10.01 -11.44 3.23
N ILE A 51 10.92 -10.97 4.07
CA ILE A 51 11.24 -11.47 5.40
C ILE A 51 10.09 -11.26 6.41
N GLU A 52 9.26 -10.23 6.25
CA GLU A 52 8.16 -9.91 7.17
C GLU A 52 6.87 -10.68 6.86
N LEU A 53 6.79 -11.38 5.72
CA LEU A 53 5.66 -12.26 5.43
C LEU A 53 5.66 -13.50 6.33
N GLU A 54 4.47 -13.89 6.79
CA GLU A 54 4.26 -15.14 7.54
C GLU A 54 4.73 -16.38 6.75
N SER A 55 4.68 -16.32 5.42
CA SER A 55 5.21 -17.36 4.53
C SER A 55 5.83 -16.74 3.29
N LYS A 56 7.03 -17.18 2.93
CA LYS A 56 7.70 -16.74 1.70
C LYS A 56 7.09 -17.44 0.48
N PRO A 57 6.78 -16.71 -0.60
CA PRO A 57 6.31 -17.33 -1.84
C PRO A 57 7.47 -18.08 -2.52
N THR A 58 7.16 -19.21 -3.13
CA THR A 58 8.14 -20.09 -3.81
C THR A 58 7.60 -20.54 -5.15
N SER A 59 8.41 -21.24 -5.95
CA SER A 59 7.94 -21.77 -7.24
C SER A 59 6.79 -22.78 -7.11
N ASP A 60 6.72 -23.51 -5.99
CA ASP A 60 5.64 -24.48 -5.72
C ASP A 60 4.40 -23.80 -5.14
N ASN A 61 4.59 -22.66 -4.47
CA ASN A 61 3.51 -21.87 -3.88
C ASN A 61 3.69 -20.38 -4.25
N PRO A 62 3.31 -20.00 -5.49
CA PRO A 62 3.65 -18.70 -6.05
C PRO A 62 2.88 -17.55 -5.43
N ILE A 63 1.76 -17.79 -4.75
CA ILE A 63 1.02 -16.78 -3.98
C ILE A 63 0.99 -17.21 -2.52
N THR A 64 1.30 -16.27 -1.64
CA THR A 64 1.20 -16.42 -0.19
C THR A 64 0.27 -15.35 0.36
N ILE A 65 -0.80 -15.77 1.02
CA ILE A 65 -1.85 -14.91 1.55
C ILE A 65 -2.34 -15.47 2.89
N PRO A 66 -2.79 -14.63 3.83
CA PRO A 66 -3.45 -15.11 5.03
C PRO A 66 -4.67 -15.99 4.68
N LYS A 67 -4.67 -17.23 5.17
CA LYS A 67 -5.73 -18.21 4.87
C LYS A 67 -7.11 -17.76 5.32
N LYS A 68 -7.17 -16.91 6.36
CA LYS A 68 -8.41 -16.38 6.93
C LYS A 68 -8.27 -14.88 7.15
N VAL A 69 -9.12 -14.12 6.47
CA VAL A 69 -9.27 -12.67 6.61
C VAL A 69 -10.62 -12.41 7.25
N ILE A 70 -10.65 -11.60 8.31
CA ILE A 70 -11.87 -11.16 8.99
C ILE A 70 -11.96 -9.65 8.81
N ILE A 71 -13.06 -9.17 8.24
CA ILE A 71 -13.33 -7.75 7.96
C ILE A 71 -14.75 -7.41 8.41
N ALA A 72 -14.95 -6.22 8.98
CA ALA A 72 -16.28 -5.71 9.30
C ALA A 72 -16.90 -5.04 8.08
N LYS A 73 -18.23 -4.94 8.06
CA LYS A 73 -18.95 -4.22 7.02
C LYS A 73 -18.50 -2.76 6.94
N GLY A 74 -18.19 -2.30 5.73
CA GLY A 74 -17.73 -0.93 5.47
C GLY A 74 -16.34 -0.61 6.01
N ASP A 75 -15.61 -1.61 6.52
CA ASP A 75 -14.26 -1.45 7.06
C ASP A 75 -13.20 -1.81 6.01
N SER A 76 -11.98 -1.36 6.28
CA SER A 76 -10.80 -1.68 5.48
C SER A 76 -9.80 -2.46 6.32
N LYS A 77 -9.20 -3.49 5.71
CA LYS A 77 -8.17 -4.31 6.34
C LYS A 77 -6.93 -4.39 5.48
N GLU A 78 -5.79 -4.14 6.12
CA GLU A 78 -4.47 -4.35 5.57
C GLU A 78 -4.09 -5.83 5.65
N MET A 79 -3.50 -6.36 4.59
CA MET A 79 -2.94 -7.70 4.55
C MET A 79 -1.69 -7.77 3.67
N ASP A 80 -0.82 -8.69 4.04
CA ASP A 80 0.48 -8.86 3.39
C ASP A 80 0.42 -10.09 2.48
N ILE A 81 0.77 -9.90 1.21
CA ILE A 81 0.62 -10.91 0.15
C ILE A 81 1.94 -11.04 -0.58
N GLY A 82 2.50 -12.25 -0.65
CA GLY A 82 3.73 -12.52 -1.37
C GLY A 82 3.44 -13.16 -2.71
N VAL A 83 4.12 -12.72 -3.76
CA VAL A 83 4.01 -13.25 -5.12
C VAL A 83 5.40 -13.68 -5.60
N TYR A 84 5.51 -14.86 -6.20
CA TYR A 84 6.72 -15.36 -6.85
C TYR A 84 6.48 -15.51 -8.36
N ASN A 85 7.41 -15.01 -9.16
CA ASN A 85 7.35 -15.10 -10.60
C ASN A 85 8.03 -16.39 -11.09
N ILE A 86 7.24 -17.40 -11.44
CA ILE A 86 7.77 -18.65 -12.03
C ILE A 86 8.05 -18.57 -13.54
N LYS A 87 7.73 -17.45 -14.20
CA LYS A 87 7.97 -17.29 -15.64
C LYS A 87 9.39 -16.79 -15.87
N ASP A 88 9.92 -17.13 -17.04
CA ASP A 88 11.25 -16.67 -17.48
C ASP A 88 11.29 -15.17 -17.84
N THR A 89 10.14 -14.48 -17.80
CA THR A 89 9.99 -13.06 -18.12
C THR A 89 9.52 -12.27 -16.89
N PRO A 90 10.01 -11.03 -16.68
CA PRO A 90 9.55 -10.20 -15.58
C PRO A 90 8.07 -9.85 -15.71
N TYR A 91 7.37 -9.74 -14.57
CA TYR A 91 6.07 -9.10 -14.51
C TYR A 91 6.29 -7.61 -14.33
N THR A 92 6.09 -6.80 -15.37
CA THR A 92 6.47 -5.38 -15.34
C THR A 92 5.49 -4.47 -14.60
N SER A 93 4.27 -4.92 -14.37
CA SER A 93 3.23 -4.14 -13.71
C SER A 93 2.24 -5.05 -12.98
N ALA A 94 2.79 -5.97 -12.17
CA ALA A 94 1.98 -6.91 -11.42
C ALA A 94 1.19 -6.18 -10.32
N THR A 95 -0.11 -6.44 -10.30
CA THR A 95 -1.05 -5.99 -9.28
C THR A 95 -1.95 -7.15 -8.87
N LEU A 96 -2.64 -6.98 -7.74
CA LEU A 96 -3.51 -8.00 -7.16
C LEU A 96 -4.97 -7.53 -7.22
N GLY A 97 -5.89 -8.46 -7.43
CA GLY A 97 -7.34 -8.19 -7.35
C GLY A 97 -8.12 -9.43 -6.97
N ILE A 98 -9.33 -9.22 -6.46
CA ILE A 98 -10.28 -10.30 -6.19
C ILE A 98 -11.16 -10.47 -7.43
N ILE A 99 -11.20 -11.68 -7.96
CA ILE A 99 -11.96 -11.99 -9.19
C ILE A 99 -13.32 -12.59 -8.91
N ARG A 100 -13.47 -13.29 -7.78
CA ARG A 100 -14.70 -14.02 -7.43
C ARG A 100 -14.72 -14.38 -5.96
N CYS A 101 -15.91 -14.36 -5.34
CA CYS A 101 -16.14 -14.93 -4.03
C CYS A 101 -17.31 -15.92 -4.07
N ILE A 102 -17.25 -16.97 -3.25
CA ILE A 102 -18.28 -17.99 -3.15
C ILE A 102 -18.71 -18.10 -1.70
N ARG A 103 -20.02 -18.07 -1.45
CA ARG A 103 -20.62 -18.34 -0.14
C ARG A 103 -21.43 -19.61 -0.20
N THR A 104 -21.42 -20.35 0.90
CA THR A 104 -22.33 -21.48 1.10
C THR A 104 -23.50 -21.04 2.00
N ILE A 105 -24.73 -21.23 1.54
CA ILE A 105 -25.96 -20.97 2.29
C ILE A 105 -26.73 -22.28 2.39
N GLY A 106 -26.58 -23.00 3.50
CA GLY A 106 -27.14 -24.35 3.63
C GLY A 106 -26.45 -25.33 2.67
N GLU A 107 -27.22 -25.92 1.76
CA GLU A 107 -26.70 -26.80 0.68
C GLU A 107 -26.40 -26.04 -0.62
N ASP A 108 -26.88 -24.79 -0.74
CA ASP A 108 -26.72 -23.97 -1.94
C ASP A 108 -25.39 -23.22 -1.95
N ARG A 109 -24.87 -23.00 -3.17
CA ARG A 109 -23.67 -22.21 -3.43
C ARG A 109 -24.05 -20.93 -4.16
N GLU A 110 -23.78 -19.82 -3.51
CA GLU A 110 -23.96 -18.49 -4.08
C GLU A 110 -22.59 -18.01 -4.60
N VAL A 111 -22.52 -17.73 -5.91
CA VAL A 111 -21.35 -17.15 -6.55
C VAL A 111 -21.57 -15.65 -6.62
N VAL A 112 -20.67 -14.89 -6.01
CA VAL A 112 -20.67 -13.44 -5.99
C VAL A 112 -19.59 -12.95 -6.96
N GLU A 113 -20.03 -12.41 -8.09
CA GLU A 113 -19.17 -11.80 -9.11
C GLU A 113 -19.38 -10.28 -9.19
N GLU A 114 -20.61 -9.84 -8.90
CA GLU A 114 -20.94 -8.44 -8.66
C GLU A 114 -20.71 -8.12 -7.18
N ASP A 115 -20.37 -6.86 -6.86
CA ASP A 115 -20.25 -6.40 -5.48
C ASP A 115 -19.11 -7.02 -4.64
N LEU A 116 -18.04 -7.44 -5.33
CA LEU A 116 -16.80 -7.87 -4.68
C LEU A 116 -16.18 -6.74 -3.83
N PRO A 117 -15.47 -7.09 -2.74
CA PRO A 117 -14.65 -6.15 -2.00
C PRO A 117 -13.61 -5.50 -2.92
N SER A 118 -13.34 -4.21 -2.70
CA SER A 118 -12.27 -3.51 -3.40
C SER A 118 -10.93 -3.92 -2.80
N MET A 119 -9.96 -4.23 -3.65
CA MET A 119 -8.58 -4.42 -3.21
C MET A 119 -7.68 -3.45 -3.95
N VAL A 120 -6.83 -2.76 -3.19
CA VAL A 120 -5.85 -1.81 -3.73
C VAL A 120 -4.45 -2.27 -3.37
N THR A 121 -3.60 -2.38 -4.40
CA THR A 121 -2.18 -2.68 -4.27
C THR A 121 -1.36 -1.72 -5.12
N VAL A 122 -0.12 -1.45 -4.71
CA VAL A 122 0.85 -0.73 -5.52
C VAL A 122 1.39 -1.67 -6.58
N GLU A 123 1.40 -1.22 -7.84
CA GLU A 123 2.00 -1.99 -8.94
C GLU A 123 3.51 -2.15 -8.72
N GLN A 124 4.03 -3.32 -9.02
CA GLN A 124 5.45 -3.63 -8.86
C GLN A 124 5.96 -4.47 -10.02
N THR A 125 7.26 -4.32 -10.31
CA THR A 125 7.96 -5.22 -11.22
C THR A 125 8.50 -6.41 -10.43
N ILE A 126 8.16 -7.63 -10.85
CA ILE A 126 8.72 -8.87 -10.27
C ILE A 126 9.62 -9.52 -11.31
N GLU A 127 10.92 -9.57 -11.03
CA GLU A 127 11.89 -10.19 -11.93
C GLU A 127 11.62 -11.70 -12.10
N SER A 128 12.16 -12.27 -13.18
CA SER A 128 12.07 -13.72 -13.42
C SER A 128 12.70 -14.51 -12.26
N SER A 129 11.98 -15.54 -11.79
CA SER A 129 12.40 -16.37 -10.65
C SER A 129 12.67 -15.58 -9.36
N ASP A 130 12.02 -14.43 -9.21
CA ASP A 130 12.08 -13.61 -8.00
C ASP A 130 10.71 -13.49 -7.33
N SER A 131 10.73 -13.00 -6.09
CA SER A 131 9.55 -12.74 -5.30
C SER A 131 9.39 -11.25 -5.01
N ALA A 132 8.14 -10.82 -4.82
CA ALA A 132 7.79 -9.51 -4.31
C ALA A 132 6.72 -9.64 -3.23
N ALA A 133 6.72 -8.71 -2.30
CA ALA A 133 5.69 -8.59 -1.29
C ALA A 133 4.79 -7.39 -1.59
N TYR A 134 3.51 -7.57 -1.36
CA TYR A 134 2.48 -6.56 -1.54
C TYR A 134 1.81 -6.30 -0.21
N ARG A 135 1.61 -5.02 0.06
CA ARG A 135 0.68 -4.54 1.06
C ARG A 135 -0.65 -4.26 0.36
N ALA A 136 -1.65 -5.09 0.64
CA ALA A 136 -2.97 -4.97 0.06
C ALA A 136 -3.95 -4.38 1.07
N TYR A 137 -4.70 -3.36 0.63
CA TYR A 137 -5.83 -2.83 1.36
C TYR A 137 -7.11 -3.42 0.79
N LEU A 138 -7.73 -4.32 1.55
CA LEU A 138 -9.04 -4.88 1.27
C LEU A 138 -10.11 -4.00 1.90
N THR A 139 -11.07 -3.50 1.13
CA THR A 139 -12.19 -2.68 1.61
C THR A 139 -13.49 -3.39 1.30
N GLU A 140 -14.30 -3.64 2.33
CA GLU A 140 -15.65 -4.17 2.17
C GLU A 140 -16.60 -3.02 1.80
N ASN A 141 -17.39 -3.19 0.75
CA ASN A 141 -18.18 -2.11 0.14
C ASN A 141 -19.60 -1.98 0.74
N ASP A 142 -19.86 -2.53 1.92
CA ASP A 142 -21.17 -2.69 2.56
C ASP A 142 -22.18 -3.58 1.81
N LYS A 143 -21.76 -4.18 0.70
CA LYS A 143 -22.64 -4.94 -0.20
C LYS A 143 -22.68 -6.42 0.13
N LEU A 144 -21.61 -6.97 0.71
CA LEU A 144 -21.62 -8.36 1.14
C LEU A 144 -22.50 -8.53 2.38
N THR A 145 -23.17 -9.68 2.44
CA THR A 145 -23.91 -10.09 3.64
C THR A 145 -22.92 -10.65 4.66
N ALA A 146 -23.19 -10.46 5.96
CA ALA A 146 -22.36 -11.07 6.99
C ALA A 146 -22.32 -12.61 6.82
N GLY A 147 -21.13 -13.20 6.84
CA GLY A 147 -20.95 -14.61 6.54
C GLY A 147 -19.52 -15.00 6.19
N ASN A 148 -19.35 -16.28 5.86
CA ASN A 148 -18.07 -16.85 5.41
C ASN A 148 -18.09 -17.00 3.89
N TYR A 149 -17.04 -16.51 3.26
CA TYR A 149 -16.79 -16.56 1.83
C TYR A 149 -15.45 -17.26 1.57
N ILE A 150 -15.36 -17.91 0.42
CA ILE A 150 -14.11 -18.36 -0.18
C ILE A 150 -13.88 -17.48 -1.39
N CYS A 151 -12.88 -16.61 -1.30
CA CYS A 151 -12.55 -15.65 -2.34
C CYS A 151 -11.31 -16.11 -3.10
N ILE A 152 -11.28 -15.78 -4.39
CA ILE A 152 -10.17 -16.07 -5.29
C ILE A 152 -9.47 -14.74 -5.56
N ILE A 153 -8.21 -14.68 -5.15
CA ILE A 153 -7.30 -13.59 -5.48
C ILE A 153 -6.53 -13.96 -6.74
N ALA A 154 -6.22 -12.96 -7.55
CA ALA A 154 -5.49 -13.13 -8.78
C ALA A 154 -4.39 -12.07 -8.91
N VAL A 155 -3.26 -12.47 -9.49
CA VAL A 155 -2.19 -11.55 -9.92
C VAL A 155 -2.39 -11.28 -11.41
N TYR A 156 -2.45 -10.02 -11.81
CA TYR A 156 -2.56 -9.63 -13.22
C TYR A 156 -1.65 -8.44 -13.54
N ASP A 157 -1.47 -8.20 -14.83
CA ASP A 157 -0.78 -7.04 -15.36
C ASP A 157 -1.72 -5.83 -15.37
N SER A 158 -1.31 -4.70 -14.77
CA SER A 158 -2.12 -3.47 -14.76
C SER A 158 -2.19 -2.79 -16.12
N ILE A 159 -1.22 -3.03 -17.02
CA ILE A 159 -1.07 -2.33 -18.31
C ILE A 159 -1.71 -3.13 -19.45
N ALA A 160 -1.63 -4.45 -19.39
CA ALA A 160 -2.30 -5.29 -20.36
C ALA A 160 -3.77 -5.42 -19.93
N GLY A 161 -4.70 -4.90 -20.74
CA GLY A 161 -6.13 -5.26 -20.68
C GLY A 161 -6.40 -6.75 -20.94
N SER A 162 -5.43 -7.64 -20.65
CA SER A 162 -5.53 -9.09 -20.66
C SER A 162 -6.29 -9.53 -19.42
N ALA A 163 -7.46 -10.09 -19.63
CA ALA A 163 -8.34 -10.64 -18.59
C ALA A 163 -7.79 -11.92 -17.92
N GLU A 164 -6.63 -12.43 -18.36
CA GLU A 164 -6.08 -13.68 -17.84
C GLU A 164 -5.06 -13.42 -16.73
N PRO A 165 -5.32 -13.89 -15.49
CA PRO A 165 -4.39 -13.73 -14.40
C PRO A 165 -3.16 -14.64 -14.57
N TYR A 166 -2.01 -14.21 -14.07
CA TYR A 166 -0.81 -15.03 -14.02
C TYR A 166 -1.00 -16.23 -13.10
N TYR A 167 -1.52 -15.99 -11.89
CA TYR A 167 -1.86 -17.00 -10.91
C TYR A 167 -3.11 -16.60 -10.15
N THR A 168 -3.78 -17.60 -9.60
CA THR A 168 -4.91 -17.43 -8.70
C THR A 168 -4.71 -18.26 -7.45
N GLU A 169 -5.11 -17.75 -6.31
CA GLU A 169 -5.09 -18.46 -5.03
C GLU A 169 -6.39 -18.23 -4.29
N GLN A 170 -6.76 -19.13 -3.37
CA GLN A 170 -8.00 -19.01 -2.60
C GLN A 170 -7.73 -18.66 -1.14
N PHE A 171 -8.60 -17.83 -0.57
CA PHE A 171 -8.57 -17.49 0.86
C PHE A 171 -9.98 -17.41 1.44
N SER A 172 -10.09 -17.64 2.75
CA SER A 172 -11.36 -17.49 3.46
C SER A 172 -11.54 -16.04 3.90
N LEU A 173 -12.64 -15.43 3.49
CA LEU A 173 -13.06 -14.11 3.91
C LEU A 173 -14.27 -14.23 4.86
N VAL A 174 -14.18 -13.65 6.04
CA VAL A 174 -15.27 -13.60 7.02
C VAL A 174 -15.72 -12.15 7.14
N VAL A 175 -16.97 -11.89 6.73
CA VAL A 175 -17.60 -10.58 6.84
C VAL A 175 -18.42 -10.56 8.13
N THR A 176 -18.06 -9.66 9.06
CA THR A 176 -18.81 -9.44 10.30
C THR A 176 -19.73 -8.23 10.17
N ALA A 177 -20.91 -8.32 10.80
CA ALA A 177 -21.90 -7.24 10.85
C ALA A 177 -21.38 -6.00 11.60
#